data_AF-A0AAW4MW69-F1
#
_entry.id   AF-A0AAW4MW69-F1
#
_cell.length_a   1.000
_cell.length_b   1.000
_cell.length_c   1.000
_cell.angle_alpha   90.00
_cell.angle_beta   90.00
_cell.angle_gamma   90.00
#
_symmetry.space_group_name_H-M   'P 1'
#
loop_
_entity.id
_entity.type
_entity.pdbx_description
1 polymer ?
#
loop_
_entity_poly.entity_id
_entity_poly.type
_entity_poly.pdbx_seq_one_letter_code
_entity_poly.pdbx_strand_id
1 'polypeptide(L)'
;MEMVFKIWKITAMACGGLVGWMIGEFKPAFPLAVVAIVFILYDAWTAYKLDKRVHTAFPDKTQRKQAKFTSFAFGKVVKQTIPKRLMLIILAFLAEHWVFIHVTIPLSYVVTGAICFEQFWSILENESSCRPESESRFWKLMQQIMVDKTERHLDVNLDKFKH
;
A
#
# COMPACT_ATOMS: atom_id res chain seq x y z
N MET A 1 -25.80 37.97 -5.52
CA MET A 1 -25.79 36.66 -4.81
C MET A 1 -26.18 35.51 -5.74
N GLU A 2 -27.22 35.65 -6.57
CA GLU A 2 -27.63 34.61 -7.56
C GLU A 2 -26.56 34.22 -8.59
N MET A 3 -25.79 35.18 -9.13
CA MET A 3 -24.72 34.87 -10.11
C MET A 3 -23.64 33.96 -9.51
N VAL A 4 -23.23 34.21 -8.26
CA VAL A 4 -22.23 33.39 -7.56
C VAL A 4 -22.76 31.95 -7.37
N PHE A 5 -24.06 31.82 -7.07
CA PHE A 5 -24.71 30.53 -6.89
C PHE A 5 -24.84 29.74 -8.21
N LYS A 6 -25.08 30.42 -9.33
CA LYS A 6 -25.10 29.81 -10.68
C LYS A 6 -23.72 29.37 -11.14
N ILE A 7 -22.68 30.20 -10.91
CA ILE A 7 -21.30 29.86 -11.24
C ILE A 7 -20.84 28.64 -10.45
N TRP A 8 -21.11 28.58 -9.14
CA TRP A 8 -20.78 27.42 -8.31
C TRP A 8 -21.41 26.11 -8.83
N LYS A 9 -22.68 26.15 -9.23
CA LYS A 9 -23.38 24.99 -9.80
C LYS A 9 -22.78 24.54 -11.13
N ILE A 10 -22.46 25.49 -12.02
CA ILE A 10 -21.84 25.20 -13.32
C ILE A 10 -20.44 24.60 -13.12
N THR A 11 -19.65 25.17 -12.22
CA THR A 11 -18.32 24.64 -11.89
C THR A 11 -18.41 23.25 -11.27
N ALA A 12 -19.35 23.01 -10.35
CA ALA A 12 -19.56 21.69 -9.75
C ALA A 12 -20.03 20.65 -10.79
N MET A 13 -20.90 21.03 -11.73
CA MET A 13 -21.32 20.16 -12.84
C MET A 13 -20.18 19.89 -13.82
N ALA A 14 -19.35 20.88 -14.15
CA ALA A 14 -18.19 20.70 -15.01
C ALA A 14 -17.12 19.81 -14.36
N CYS A 15 -16.83 20.02 -13.07
CA CYS A 15 -15.92 19.17 -12.30
C CYS A 15 -16.47 17.75 -12.17
N GLY A 16 -17.75 17.59 -11.85
CA GLY A 16 -18.41 16.29 -11.76
C GLY A 16 -18.45 15.55 -13.10
N GLY A 17 -18.70 16.28 -14.20
CA GLY A 17 -18.69 15.74 -15.56
C GLY A 17 -17.29 15.33 -16.02
N LEU A 18 -16.26 16.11 -15.73
CA LEU A 18 -14.86 15.75 -16.01
C LEU A 18 -14.40 14.56 -15.18
N VAL A 19 -14.76 14.51 -13.89
CA VAL A 19 -14.48 13.35 -13.04
C VAL A 19 -15.23 12.11 -13.53
N GLY A 20 -16.50 12.24 -13.90
CA GLY A 20 -17.29 11.15 -14.47
C GLY A 20 -16.77 10.65 -15.82
N TRP A 21 -16.33 11.56 -16.68
CA TRP A 21 -15.71 11.24 -17.96
C TRP A 21 -14.36 10.54 -17.77
N MET A 22 -13.49 11.04 -16.87
CA MET A 22 -12.25 10.36 -16.52
C MET A 22 -12.52 8.97 -15.92
N ILE A 23 -13.48 8.83 -15.01
CA ILE A 23 -13.85 7.50 -14.47
C ILE A 23 -14.38 6.58 -15.58
N GLY A 24 -15.11 7.12 -16.55
CA GLY A 24 -15.64 6.38 -17.70
C GLY A 24 -14.55 5.89 -18.66
N GLU A 25 -13.57 6.75 -18.96
CA GLU A 25 -12.45 6.47 -19.86
C GLU A 25 -11.42 5.52 -19.20
N PHE A 26 -11.14 5.72 -17.91
CA PHE A 26 -10.21 4.91 -17.12
C PHE A 26 -10.90 3.73 -16.41
N LYS A 27 -11.99 3.20 -16.98
CA LYS A 27 -12.82 2.14 -16.39
C LYS A 27 -12.05 0.95 -15.77
N PRO A 28 -10.97 0.42 -16.37
CA PRO A 28 -10.19 -0.64 -15.73
C PRO A 28 -9.15 -0.10 -14.72
N ALA A 29 -8.63 1.11 -14.89
CA ALA A 29 -7.59 1.68 -14.01
C ALA A 29 -8.15 2.18 -12.67
N PHE A 30 -9.40 2.63 -12.62
CA PHE A 30 -10.02 3.12 -11.37
C PHE A 30 -10.23 2.01 -10.31
N PRO A 31 -10.82 0.84 -10.63
CA PRO A 31 -10.90 -0.28 -9.69
C PRO A 31 -9.53 -0.76 -9.21
N LEU A 32 -8.54 -0.82 -10.11
CA LEU A 32 -7.16 -1.21 -9.78
C LEU A 32 -6.51 -0.22 -8.80
N ALA A 33 -6.69 1.08 -9.03
CA ALA A 33 -6.22 2.13 -8.14
C ALA A 33 -6.85 2.02 -6.74
N VAL A 34 -8.17 1.76 -6.66
CA VAL A 34 -8.86 1.58 -5.38
C VAL A 34 -8.30 0.39 -4.61
N VAL A 35 -8.12 -0.76 -5.27
CA VAL A 35 -7.53 -1.95 -4.64
C VAL A 35 -6.13 -1.67 -4.12
N ALA A 36 -5.28 -1.02 -4.92
CA ALA A 36 -3.92 -0.66 -4.50
C ALA A 36 -3.92 0.30 -3.29
N ILE A 37 -4.80 1.28 -3.25
CA ILE A 37 -4.94 2.20 -2.11
C ILE A 37 -5.34 1.44 -0.84
N VAL A 38 -6.30 0.50 -0.93
CA VAL A 38 -6.74 -0.31 0.22
C VAL A 38 -5.57 -1.12 0.79
N PHE A 39 -4.77 -1.77 -0.06
CA PHE A 39 -3.59 -2.51 0.38
C PHE A 39 -2.56 -1.62 1.07
N ILE A 40 -2.25 -0.45 0.51
CA ILE A 40 -1.29 0.51 1.09
C ILE A 40 -1.78 1.03 2.45
N LEU A 41 -3.07 1.32 2.58
CA LEU A 41 -3.64 1.78 3.85
C LEU A 41 -3.65 0.67 4.90
N TYR A 42 -3.96 -0.57 4.50
CA TYR A 42 -3.93 -1.71 5.40
C TYR A 42 -2.51 -2.01 5.88
N ASP A 43 -1.51 -1.96 4.99
CA ASP A 43 -0.10 -2.10 5.35
C ASP A 43 0.36 -1.02 6.35
N ALA A 44 0.01 0.25 6.10
CA ALA A 44 0.31 1.33 7.05
C ALA A 44 -0.35 1.10 8.43
N TRP A 45 -1.53 0.49 8.46
CA TRP A 45 -2.23 0.16 9.70
C TRP A 45 -1.62 -1.05 10.43
N THR A 46 -1.19 -2.09 9.71
CA THR A 46 -0.50 -3.25 10.33
C THR A 46 0.87 -2.84 10.87
N ALA A 47 1.60 -1.97 10.18
CA ALA A 47 2.83 -1.36 10.68
C ALA A 47 2.59 -0.57 11.98
N TYR A 48 1.51 0.22 12.03
CA TYR A 48 1.11 0.93 13.27
C TYR A 48 0.78 -0.03 14.42
N LYS A 49 0.08 -1.13 14.14
CA LYS A 49 -0.20 -2.18 15.14
C LYS A 49 1.07 -2.87 15.61
N LEU A 50 2.03 -3.10 14.72
CA LEU A 50 3.33 -3.65 15.08
C LEU A 50 4.09 -2.70 16.00
N ASP A 51 4.18 -1.42 15.66
CA ASP A 51 4.83 -0.39 16.49
C ASP A 51 4.28 -0.41 17.92
N LYS A 52 2.95 -0.46 18.09
CA LYS A 52 2.31 -0.59 19.40
C LYS A 52 2.72 -1.88 20.15
N ARG A 53 2.86 -3.02 19.44
CA ARG A 53 3.30 -4.30 20.04
C ARG A 53 4.77 -4.27 20.44
N VAL A 54 5.64 -3.75 19.57
CA VAL A 54 7.07 -3.57 19.83
C VAL A 54 7.29 -2.70 21.06
N HIS A 55 6.56 -1.59 21.18
CA HIS A 55 6.61 -0.73 22.35
C HIS A 55 6.18 -1.44 23.65
N THR A 56 5.22 -2.34 23.56
CA THR A 56 4.75 -3.12 24.72
C THR A 56 5.77 -4.19 25.12
N ALA A 57 6.40 -4.84 24.14
CA ALA A 57 7.40 -5.90 24.37
C ALA A 57 8.79 -5.35 24.75
N PHE A 58 9.17 -4.17 24.26
CA PHE A 58 10.49 -3.55 24.46
C PHE A 58 10.37 -2.07 24.85
N PRO A 59 9.91 -1.75 26.08
CA PRO A 59 9.75 -0.38 26.54
C PRO A 59 11.08 0.38 26.62
N ASP A 60 12.18 -0.29 26.98
CA ASP A 60 13.48 0.36 27.20
C ASP A 60 14.21 0.80 25.92
N LYS A 61 13.85 0.22 24.76
CA LYS A 61 14.50 0.54 23.48
C LYS A 61 13.74 1.59 22.66
N THR A 62 12.59 2.06 23.14
CA THR A 62 11.67 2.82 22.32
C THR A 62 11.31 4.19 22.94
N GLN A 63 12.01 5.25 22.48
CA GLN A 63 11.75 6.62 22.92
C GLN A 63 10.48 7.17 22.27
N ARG A 64 9.37 7.16 23.01
CA ARG A 64 8.10 7.70 22.58
C ARG A 64 8.15 9.25 22.55
N LYS A 65 8.56 9.86 21.44
CA LYS A 65 8.08 11.24 21.13
C LYS A 65 6.62 11.13 20.69
N GLN A 66 5.75 11.14 21.70
CA GLN A 66 4.31 10.91 21.58
C GLN A 66 3.67 11.72 20.44
N ALA A 67 2.88 11.03 19.61
CA ALA A 67 1.91 11.54 18.64
C ALA A 67 2.41 12.31 17.39
N LYS A 68 3.61 12.91 17.36
CA LYS A 68 4.06 13.67 16.17
C LYS A 68 4.56 12.80 15.01
N PHE A 69 5.05 11.60 15.28
CA PHE A 69 5.56 10.70 14.23
C PHE A 69 4.47 9.96 13.45
N THR A 70 3.33 9.65 14.08
CA THR A 70 2.26 8.86 13.45
C THR A 70 1.54 9.63 12.35
N SER A 71 1.24 10.91 12.58
CA SER A 71 0.67 11.78 11.56
C SER A 71 1.67 12.13 10.45
N PHE A 72 2.95 12.21 10.78
CA PHE A 72 4.01 12.46 9.79
C PHE A 72 4.25 11.23 8.88
N ALA A 73 4.30 10.03 9.46
CA ALA A 73 4.45 8.78 8.71
C ALA A 73 3.22 8.49 7.85
N PHE A 74 2.02 8.61 8.40
CA PHE A 74 0.78 8.47 7.63
C PHE A 74 0.67 9.56 6.55
N GLY A 75 1.03 10.81 6.89
CA GLY A 75 1.10 11.92 5.95
C GLY A 75 2.09 11.66 4.82
N LYS A 76 3.22 11.00 5.09
CA LYS A 76 4.18 10.57 4.07
C LYS A 76 3.59 9.50 3.15
N VAL A 77 2.87 8.51 3.69
CA VAL A 77 2.18 7.49 2.88
C VAL A 77 1.16 8.14 1.95
N VAL A 78 0.33 9.04 2.48
CA VAL A 78 -0.71 9.73 1.70
C VAL A 78 -0.13 10.70 0.68
N LYS A 79 0.93 11.45 1.02
CA LYS A 79 1.49 12.48 0.11
C LYS A 79 2.54 11.94 -0.86
N GLN A 80 3.20 10.83 -0.56
CA GLN A 80 4.32 10.33 -1.38
C GLN A 80 4.09 8.91 -1.88
N THR A 81 3.70 7.97 -1.01
CA THR A 81 3.58 6.55 -1.41
C THR A 81 2.38 6.32 -2.32
N ILE A 82 1.19 6.77 -1.92
CA ILE A 82 -0.04 6.60 -2.71
C ILE A 82 0.11 7.28 -4.09
N PRO A 83 0.50 8.56 -4.22
CA PRO A 83 0.60 9.20 -5.53
C PRO A 83 1.62 8.52 -6.44
N LYS A 84 2.79 8.11 -5.92
CA LYS A 84 3.81 7.41 -6.73
C LYS A 84 3.31 6.06 -7.24
N ARG A 85 2.65 5.27 -6.40
CA ARG A 85 2.11 3.95 -6.80
C ARG A 85 0.96 4.11 -7.79
N LEU A 86 0.08 5.08 -7.59
CA LEU A 86 -0.99 5.40 -8.53
C LEU A 86 -0.45 5.89 -9.88
N MET A 87 0.57 6.75 -9.88
CA MET A 87 1.23 7.18 -11.12
C MET A 87 1.82 5.99 -11.89
N LEU A 88 2.40 5.01 -11.19
CA LEU A 88 2.93 3.81 -11.83
C LEU A 88 1.82 2.98 -12.51
N ILE A 89 0.66 2.82 -11.86
CA ILE A 89 -0.50 2.13 -12.44
C ILE A 89 -1.03 2.89 -13.66
N ILE A 90 -1.12 4.22 -13.59
CA ILE A 90 -1.57 5.06 -14.70
C ILE A 90 -0.57 4.97 -15.88
N LEU A 91 0.73 5.02 -15.62
CA LEU A 91 1.75 4.87 -16.66
C LEU A 91 1.68 3.49 -17.32
N ALA A 92 1.48 2.43 -16.54
CA ALA A 92 1.29 1.08 -17.07
C ALA A 92 0.04 0.99 -17.94
N PHE A 93 -1.06 1.61 -17.53
CA PHE A 93 -2.29 1.71 -18.32
C PHE A 93 -2.10 2.49 -19.63
N LEU A 94 -1.39 3.62 -19.59
CA LEU A 94 -1.09 4.40 -20.80
C LEU A 94 -0.17 3.63 -21.76
N ALA A 95 0.83 2.93 -21.24
CA ALA A 95 1.69 2.07 -22.05
C ALA A 95 0.90 0.92 -22.68
N GLU A 96 0.01 0.28 -21.92
CA GLU A 96 -0.91 -0.74 -22.41
C GLU A 96 -1.77 -0.21 -23.58
N HIS A 97 -2.39 0.97 -23.41
CA HIS A 97 -3.32 1.53 -24.40
C HIS A 97 -2.66 2.13 -25.64
N TRP A 98 -1.47 2.73 -25.51
CA TRP A 98 -0.85 3.49 -26.61
C TRP A 98 0.39 2.82 -27.22
N VAL A 99 1.07 1.95 -26.47
CA VAL A 99 2.33 1.32 -26.92
C VAL A 99 2.13 -0.17 -27.18
N PHE A 100 1.42 -0.87 -26.30
CA PHE A 100 1.22 -2.32 -26.34
C PHE A 100 -0.16 -2.72 -26.86
N ILE A 101 -0.63 -2.06 -27.91
CA ILE A 101 -1.99 -2.17 -28.48
C ILE A 101 -2.38 -3.62 -28.85
N HIS A 102 -1.39 -4.46 -29.19
CA HIS A 102 -1.61 -5.86 -29.60
C HIS A 102 -1.28 -6.89 -28.51
N VAL A 103 -0.88 -6.46 -27.31
CA VAL A 103 -0.58 -7.36 -26.20
C VAL A 103 -1.87 -7.68 -25.45
N THR A 104 -2.21 -8.95 -25.34
CA THR A 104 -3.42 -9.42 -24.66
C THR A 104 -3.32 -9.41 -23.13
N ILE A 105 -2.11 -9.25 -22.59
CA ILE A 105 -1.86 -9.18 -21.15
C ILE A 105 -1.94 -7.72 -20.71
N PRO A 106 -2.96 -7.34 -19.91
CA PRO A 106 -3.11 -5.96 -19.50
C PRO A 106 -2.05 -5.59 -18.46
N LEU A 107 -1.07 -4.77 -18.87
CA LEU A 107 0.08 -4.36 -18.04
C LEU A 107 -0.38 -3.71 -16.73
N SER A 108 -1.44 -2.92 -16.76
CA SER A 108 -2.00 -2.26 -15.59
C SER A 108 -2.40 -3.27 -14.49
N TYR A 109 -2.90 -4.44 -14.86
CA TYR A 109 -3.29 -5.51 -13.91
C TYR A 109 -2.06 -6.20 -13.33
N VAL A 110 -1.06 -6.49 -14.16
CA VAL A 110 0.20 -7.11 -13.73
C VAL A 110 0.92 -6.21 -12.73
N VAL A 111 1.05 -4.92 -13.05
CA VAL A 111 1.69 -3.93 -12.19
C VAL A 111 0.91 -3.74 -10.89
N THR A 112 -0.42 -3.64 -10.96
CA THR A 112 -1.25 -3.54 -9.76
C THR A 112 -1.13 -4.78 -8.88
N GLY A 113 -1.12 -5.97 -9.48
CA GLY A 113 -0.92 -7.24 -8.80
C GLY A 113 0.42 -7.31 -8.09
N ALA A 114 1.50 -6.87 -8.75
CA ALA A 114 2.83 -6.80 -8.16
C ALA A 114 2.88 -5.83 -6.96
N ILE A 115 2.28 -4.65 -7.07
CA ILE A 115 2.18 -3.69 -5.96
C ILE A 115 1.39 -4.31 -4.80
N CYS A 116 0.23 -4.91 -5.06
CA CYS A 116 -0.57 -5.53 -4.01
C CYS A 116 0.17 -6.70 -3.35
N PHE A 117 0.93 -7.49 -4.12
CA PHE A 117 1.75 -8.56 -3.57
C PHE A 117 2.88 -8.03 -2.68
N GLU A 118 3.55 -6.95 -3.08
CA GLU A 118 4.55 -6.27 -2.25
C GLU A 118 3.94 -5.79 -0.92
N GLN A 119 2.77 -5.14 -0.96
CA GLN A 119 2.06 -4.72 0.25
C GLN A 119 1.63 -5.91 1.10
N PHE A 120 1.09 -6.97 0.48
CA PHE A 120 0.70 -8.20 1.16
C PHE A 120 1.87 -8.84 1.90
N TRP A 121 3.05 -8.86 1.29
CA TRP A 121 4.25 -9.39 1.92
C TRP A 121 4.64 -8.57 3.16
N SER A 122 4.61 -7.24 3.07
CA SER A 122 4.90 -6.36 4.21
C SER A 122 3.86 -6.51 5.33
N ILE A 123 2.59 -6.70 4.99
CA ILE A 123 1.52 -7.01 5.95
C ILE A 123 1.82 -8.30 6.72
N LEU A 124 2.23 -9.37 6.03
CA LEU A 124 2.58 -10.64 6.67
C LEU A 124 3.79 -10.50 7.60
N GLU A 125 4.79 -9.72 7.20
CA GLU A 125 5.96 -9.41 8.03
C GLU A 125 5.53 -8.69 9.31
N ASN A 126 4.69 -7.67 9.15
CA ASN A 126 4.18 -6.87 10.25
C ASN A 126 3.30 -7.69 11.20
N GLU A 127 2.44 -8.57 10.66
CA GLU A 127 1.55 -9.40 11.48
C GLU A 127 2.27 -10.53 12.19
N SER A 128 3.26 -11.18 11.56
CA SER A 128 4.06 -12.24 12.18
C SER A 128 5.03 -11.72 13.25
N SER A 129 5.51 -10.47 13.10
CA SER A 129 6.45 -9.85 14.04
C SER A 129 5.84 -9.59 15.42
N CYS A 130 6.65 -9.76 16.47
CA CYS A 130 6.33 -9.47 17.87
C CYS A 130 5.02 -10.09 18.38
N ARG A 131 4.70 -11.32 17.96
CA ARG A 131 3.63 -12.12 18.57
C ARG A 131 4.15 -13.01 19.70
N PRO A 132 3.36 -13.23 20.77
CA PRO A 132 3.72 -14.17 21.81
C PRO A 132 3.74 -15.61 21.27
N GLU A 133 4.60 -16.47 21.81
CA GLU A 133 4.77 -17.87 21.36
C GLU A 133 3.48 -18.69 21.38
N SER A 134 2.48 -18.28 22.17
CA SER A 134 1.18 -18.92 22.28
C SER A 134 0.26 -18.67 21.07
N GLU A 135 0.51 -17.63 20.27
CA GLU A 135 -0.31 -17.30 19.09
C GLU A 135 0.17 -18.04 17.84
N SER A 136 -0.09 -19.35 17.84
CA SER A 136 -0.13 -20.26 16.68
C SER A 136 1.17 -20.50 15.90
N ARG A 137 1.46 -21.79 15.67
CA ARG A 137 2.56 -22.31 14.83
C ARG A 137 2.58 -21.73 13.40
N PHE A 138 1.43 -21.26 12.92
CA PHE A 138 1.26 -20.67 11.59
C PHE A 138 2.11 -19.42 11.38
N TRP A 139 2.11 -18.48 12.33
CA TRP A 139 2.89 -17.24 12.20
C TRP A 139 4.39 -17.48 12.29
N LYS A 140 4.82 -18.43 13.14
CA LYS A 140 6.22 -18.87 13.20
C LYS A 140 6.66 -19.52 11.88
N LEU A 141 5.82 -20.39 11.30
CA LEU A 141 6.10 -21.01 9.99
C LEU A 141 6.20 -19.96 8.88
N MET A 142 5.28 -18.98 8.86
CA MET A 142 5.34 -17.88 7.91
C MET A 142 6.60 -17.05 8.08
N GLN A 143 6.98 -16.70 9.31
CA GLN A 143 8.21 -15.97 9.59
C GLN A 143 9.45 -16.74 9.13
N GLN A 144 9.50 -18.06 9.36
CA GLN A 144 10.59 -18.92 8.87
C GLN A 144 10.66 -18.96 7.34
N ILE A 145 9.53 -19.08 6.64
CA ILE A 145 9.48 -19.07 5.18
C ILE A 145 9.94 -17.71 4.62
N MET A 146 9.56 -16.61 5.28
CA MET A 146 9.96 -15.26 4.87
C MET A 146 11.45 -14.99 5.11
N VAL A 147 11.99 -15.45 6.24
CA VAL A 147 13.42 -15.34 6.57
C VAL A 147 14.25 -16.22 5.64
N ASP A 148 13.89 -17.49 5.41
CA ASP A 148 14.63 -18.41 4.52
C ASP A 148 14.71 -17.89 3.08
N LYS A 149 13.64 -17.26 2.58
CA LYS A 149 13.65 -16.64 1.24
C LYS A 149 14.57 -15.42 1.15
N THR A 150 14.67 -14.67 2.25
CA THR A 150 15.55 -13.50 2.39
C THR A 150 17.02 -13.91 2.57
N GLU A 151 17.30 -14.95 3.38
CA GLU A 151 18.64 -15.56 3.52
C GLU A 151 19.19 -16.00 2.17
N ARG A 152 18.36 -16.65 1.34
CA ARG A 152 18.75 -17.14 0.01
C ARG A 152 19.03 -16.00 -0.99
N HIS A 153 18.42 -14.83 -0.84
CA HIS A 153 18.65 -13.67 -1.71
C HIS A 153 19.78 -12.76 -1.23
N LEU A 154 20.09 -12.76 0.08
CA LEU A 154 21.10 -11.90 0.69
C LEU A 154 22.41 -12.62 1.04
N ASP A 155 22.48 -13.95 0.93
CA ASP A 155 23.66 -14.78 1.30
C ASP A 155 24.18 -14.49 2.71
N VAL A 156 23.27 -14.09 3.61
CA VAL A 156 23.54 -13.86 5.03
C VAL A 156 22.82 -14.94 5.82
N ASN A 157 23.57 -15.66 6.66
CA ASN A 157 23.01 -16.67 7.55
C ASN A 157 22.29 -15.99 8.73
N LEU A 158 20.96 -16.08 8.77
CA LEU A 158 20.06 -15.52 9.79
C LEU A 158 19.58 -16.61 10.78
N ASP A 159 20.32 -17.72 10.94
CA ASP A 159 20.01 -18.81 11.90
C ASP A 159 19.82 -18.32 13.34
N LYS A 160 20.31 -17.11 13.67
CA LYS A 160 20.05 -16.42 14.95
C LYS A 160 18.58 -16.10 15.24
N PHE A 161 17.69 -16.15 14.25
CA PHE A 161 16.25 -15.89 14.40
C PHE A 161 15.39 -17.16 14.41
N LYS A 162 15.99 -18.35 14.34
CA LYS A 162 15.27 -19.65 14.35
C LYS A 162 14.91 -20.17 15.76
N HIS A 163 15.15 -19.39 16.82
CA HIS A 163 14.87 -19.78 18.21
C HIS A 163 13.69 -19.01 18.80
#